data_AF-A0A7C6UZ16-F1
#
_entry.id   AF-A0A7C6UZ16-F1
#
_cell.length_a   1.000
_cell.length_b   1.000
_cell.length_c   1.000
_cell.angle_alpha   90.00
_cell.angle_beta   90.00
_cell.angle_gamma   90.00
#
_symmetry.space_group_name_H-M   'P 1'
#
loop_
_entity.id
_entity.type
_entity.pdbx_description
1 polymer ?
#
loop_
_entity_poly.entity_id
_entity_poly.type
_entity_poly.pdbx_seq_one_letter_code
_entity_poly.pdbx_strand_id
1 'polypeptide(L)' 'MYKRILSVMLVILICITLPLVSKAASGTVEATYSDGVVEVVGSGFTSGTSYTVRIVDTVNSQLKAMGQVKADGNGNISVS' A
#
# COMPACT_ATOMS: atom_id res chain seq x y z
N MET A 1 7.38 15.48 41.96
CA MET A 1 7.16 16.00 40.59
C MET A 1 8.12 15.38 39.56
N TYR A 2 9.38 15.11 39.91
CA TYR A 2 10.38 14.46 39.06
C TYR A 2 10.00 13.07 38.49
N LYS A 3 9.30 12.21 39.26
CA LYS A 3 8.87 10.88 38.80
C LYS A 3 7.94 10.90 37.57
N ARG A 4 7.04 11.90 37.48
CA ARG A 4 6.12 12.04 36.33
C ARG A 4 6.85 12.55 35.10
N ILE A 5 7.80 13.47 35.29
CA ILE A 5 8.63 14.02 34.21
C ILE A 5 9.51 12.91 33.60
N LEU A 6 10.11 12.07 34.45
CA LEU A 6 10.92 10.93 34.00
C LEU A 6 10.12 9.90 33.21
N SER A 7 8.89 9.60 33.66
CA SER A 7 7.99 8.68 32.96
C SER A 7 7.56 9.21 31.58
N VAL A 8 7.31 10.52 31.47
CA VAL A 8 6.91 11.13 30.20
C VAL A 8 8.08 11.18 29.22
N MET A 9 9.29 11.49 29.70
CA MET A 9 10.50 11.50 28.88
C MET A 9 10.82 10.10 28.31
N LEU A 10 10.62 9.05 29.10
CA LEU A 10 10.86 7.67 28.66
C LEU A 10 9.88 7.24 27.55
N VAL A 11 8.60 7.59 27.66
CA VAL A 11 7.59 7.28 26.64
C VAL A 11 7.91 8.00 25.33
N ILE A 12 8.28 9.28 25.40
CA ILE A 12 8.66 10.08 24.23
C ILE A 12 9.92 9.49 23.56
N LEU A 13 10.93 9.09 24.35
CA LEU A 13 12.15 8.49 23.82
C LEU A 13 11.89 7.17 23.09
N ILE A 14 10.98 6.33 23.61
CA ILE A 14 10.55 5.09 22.97
C ILE A 14 9.84 5.41 21.64
N CYS A 15 8.87 6.33 21.63
CA CYS A 15 8.15 6.67 20.39
C CYS A 15 9.05 7.28 19.29
N ILE A 16 10.12 7.99 19.65
CA ILE A 16 11.05 8.59 18.67
C ILE A 16 12.06 7.56 18.14
N THR A 17 12.44 6.58 18.96
CA THR A 17 13.47 5.60 18.59
C THR A 17 12.91 4.35 17.92
N LEU A 18 11.60 4.13 17.94
CA LEU A 18 11.00 3.06 17.15
C LEU A 18 11.12 3.37 15.66
N PRO A 19 11.88 2.59 14.89
CA PRO A 19 11.90 2.76 13.45
C PRO A 19 10.50 2.41 12.91
N LEU A 20 9.82 3.39 12.33
CA LEU A 20 8.65 3.17 11.49
C LEU A 20 9.14 2.51 10.20
N VAL A 21 9.41 1.21 10.24
CA VAL A 21 9.70 0.42 9.05
C VAL A 21 8.40 0.24 8.26
N SER A 22 8.08 1.22 7.43
CA SER A 22 7.13 1.05 6.34
C SER A 22 7.81 0.23 5.25
N LYS A 23 7.71 -1.10 5.34
CA LYS A 23 8.09 -1.96 4.22
C LYS A 23 7.05 -1.75 3.12
N ALA A 24 7.45 -1.11 2.03
CA ALA A 24 6.65 -1.14 0.80
C ALA A 24 6.41 -2.61 0.45
N ALA A 25 5.15 -3.01 0.29
CA ALA A 25 4.83 -4.35 -0.16
C ALA A 25 5.54 -4.56 -1.51
N SER A 26 6.47 -5.51 -1.55
CA SER A 26 7.17 -5.91 -2.78
C SER A 26 6.21 -6.79 -3.59
N GLY A 27 5.14 -6.18 -4.08
CA GLY A 27 4.18 -6.84 -4.94
C GLY A 27 4.70 -6.89 -6.37
N THR A 28 4.41 -7.97 -7.09
CA THR A 28 4.52 -7.98 -8.55
C THR A 28 3.19 -7.50 -9.11
N VAL A 29 3.24 -6.67 -10.15
CA VAL A 29 2.05 -6.16 -10.83
C VAL A 29 2.31 -6.22 -12.34
N GLU A 30 1.36 -6.78 -13.06
CA GLU A 30 1.32 -6.78 -14.52
C GLU A 30 0.00 -6.16 -14.96
N ALA A 31 0.04 -5.40 -16.05
CA ALA A 31 -1.12 -4.78 -16.65
C ALA A 31 -1.17 -5.12 -18.14
N THR A 32 -2.31 -5.60 -18.59
CA THR A 32 -2.56 -5.95 -20.00
C THR A 32 -3.73 -5.11 -20.51
N TYR A 33 -3.58 -4.55 -21.72
CA TYR A 33 -4.65 -3.85 -22.39
C TYR A 33 -5.15 -4.67 -23.58
N SER A 34 -6.45 -4.94 -23.62
CA SER A 34 -7.10 -5.66 -24.71
C SER A 34 -8.53 -5.14 -24.88
N ASP A 35 -8.92 -4.83 -26.13
CA ASP A 35 -10.28 -4.43 -26.50
C ASP A 35 -10.91 -3.32 -25.63
N GLY A 36 -10.12 -2.34 -25.19
CA GLY A 36 -10.60 -1.22 -24.38
C GLY A 36 -10.64 -1.48 -22.87
N VAL A 37 -10.24 -2.67 -22.43
CA VAL A 37 -10.19 -3.06 -21.01
C VAL A 37 -8.74 -3.16 -20.57
N VAL A 38 -8.45 -2.69 -19.35
CA VAL A 38 -7.14 -2.85 -18.72
C VAL A 38 -7.27 -3.87 -17.61
N GLU A 39 -6.73 -5.07 -17.81
CA GLU A 39 -6.63 -6.06 -16.75
C GLU A 39 -5.34 -5.80 -15.95
N VAL A 40 -5.46 -5.75 -14.63
CA VAL A 40 -4.33 -5.63 -13.70
C VAL A 40 -4.33 -6.83 -12.78
N VAL A 41 -3.25 -7.59 -12.83
CA VAL A 41 -2.99 -8.73 -11.95
C VAL A 41 -1.76 -8.48 -11.10
N GLY A 42 -1.74 -9.03 -9.89
CA GLY A 42 -0.57 -8.92 -9.04
C GLY A 42 -0.56 -9.89 -7.87
N SER A 43 0.60 -10.05 -7.25
CA SER A 43 0.82 -10.94 -6.10
C SER A 43 1.76 -10.31 -5.08
N GLY A 44 1.80 -10.86 -3.86
CA GLY A 44 2.64 -10.35 -2.77
C GLY A 44 1.99 -9.24 -1.93
N PHE A 45 0.67 -9.07 -2.06
CA PHE A 45 -0.12 -8.15 -1.25
C PHE A 45 -0.53 -8.79 0.08
N THR A 46 -0.86 -7.96 1.07
CA THR A 46 -1.38 -8.45 2.35
C THR A 46 -2.78 -9.00 2.15
N SER A 47 -2.95 -10.30 2.40
CA SER A 47 -4.24 -10.97 2.31
C SER A 47 -5.33 -10.23 3.09
N GLY A 48 -6.49 -10.05 2.46
CA GLY A 48 -7.63 -9.39 3.06
C GLY A 48 -7.54 -7.86 3.12
N THR A 49 -6.44 -7.25 2.65
CA THR A 49 -6.31 -5.79 2.56
C THR A 49 -6.88 -5.29 1.25
N SER A 50 -7.60 -4.16 1.30
CA SER A 50 -8.07 -3.44 0.11
C SER A 50 -6.99 -2.52 -0.43
N TYR A 51 -6.79 -2.55 -1.74
CA TYR A 51 -5.82 -1.75 -2.48
C TYR A 51 -6.54 -0.91 -3.53
N THR A 52 -5.94 0.24 -3.86
CA THR A 52 -6.37 1.09 -4.97
C THR A 52 -5.46 0.86 -6.17
N VAL A 53 -6.04 0.54 -7.32
CA VAL A 53 -5.34 0.45 -8.60
C VAL A 53 -5.60 1.73 -9.38
N ARG A 54 -4.54 2.37 -9.87
CA ARG A 54 -4.61 3.62 -10.65
C ARG A 54 -3.95 3.42 -11.99
N ILE A 55 -4.68 3.71 -13.06
CA ILE A 55 -4.12 3.80 -14.41
C ILE A 55 -3.77 5.26 -14.65
N VAL A 56 -2.48 5.55 -14.84
CA VAL A 56 -1.96 6.91 -14.99
C VAL A 56 -1.27 7.01 -16.35
N ASP A 57 -1.63 8.05 -17.10
CA ASP A 57 -0.91 8.44 -18.29
C ASP A 57 0.43 9.05 -17.89
N THR A 58 1.52 8.38 -18.25
CA THR A 58 2.87 8.76 -17.83
C THR A 58 3.42 9.98 -18.57
N VAL A 59 2.81 10.36 -19.69
CA VAL A 59 3.25 11.52 -20.48
C VAL A 59 2.87 12.81 -19.78
N ASN A 60 1.64 12.87 -19.24
CA ASN A 60 1.09 14.08 -18.62
C ASN A 60 0.71 13.90 -17.13
N SER A 61 1.03 12.74 -16.54
CA SER A 61 0.70 12.38 -15.16
C SER A 61 -0.79 12.42 -14.83
N GLN A 62 -1.69 12.29 -15.81
CA GLN A 62 -3.13 12.30 -15.57
C GLN A 62 -3.67 10.91 -15.19
N LEU A 63 -4.53 10.87 -14.17
CA LEU A 63 -5.32 9.69 -13.85
C LEU A 63 -6.34 9.42 -14.97
N LYS A 64 -6.32 8.22 -15.54
CA LYS A 64 -7.25 7.78 -16.59
C LYS A 64 -8.35 6.89 -16.03
N ALA A 65 -8.02 6.01 -15.07
CA ALA A 65 -8.98 5.14 -14.40
C ALA A 65 -8.50 4.80 -12.98
N MET A 66 -9.46 4.45 -12.12
CA MET A 66 -9.19 4.02 -10.75
C MET A 66 -10.18 2.95 -10.32
N GLY A 67 -9.68 1.90 -9.70
CA GLY A 67 -10.45 0.81 -9.14
C GLY A 67 -9.98 0.43 -7.75
N GLN A 68 -10.80 -0.35 -7.04
CA GLN A 68 -10.41 -0.95 -5.76
C GLN A 68 -10.51 -2.46 -5.86
N VAL A 69 -9.55 -3.15 -5.25
CA VAL A 69 -9.47 -4.61 -5.24
C VAL A 69 -9.02 -5.07 -3.87
N LYS A 70 -9.64 -6.13 -3.35
CA LYS A 70 -9.22 -6.77 -2.10
C LYS A 70 -8.31 -7.94 -2.43
N ALA A 71 -7.14 -8.00 -1.79
CA ALA A 71 -6.24 -9.14 -1.96
C ALA A 71 -6.88 -10.42 -1.40
N ASP A 72 -6.76 -11.51 -2.15
CA ASP A 72 -7.31 -12.83 -1.79
C ASP A 72 -6.55 -13.48 -0.61
N GLY A 73 -6.88 -14.74 -0.30
CA GLY A 73 -6.23 -15.53 0.76
C GLY A 73 -4.72 -15.74 0.54
N ASN A 74 -4.25 -15.61 -0.70
CA ASN A 74 -2.88 -15.83 -1.13
C ASN A 74 -2.12 -14.51 -1.36
N GLY A 75 -2.78 -13.37 -1.20
CA GLY A 75 -2.18 -12.07 -1.45
C GLY A 75 -2.15 -11.68 -2.93
N ASN A 76 -3.04 -12.24 -3.75
CA ASN A 76 -3.20 -11.88 -5.15
C ASN A 76 -4.31 -10.84 -5.34
N ILE A 77 -4.18 -10.03 -6.39
CA ILE A 77 -5.20 -9.09 -6.87
C ILE A 77 -5.47 -9.33 -8.35
N SER A 78 -6.71 -9.10 -8.77
CA SER A 78 -7.14 -9.05 -10.18
C SER A 78 -8.28 -8.05 -10.30
N VAL A 79 -8.19 -7.12 -11.25
CA VAL A 79 -9.20 -6.09 -11.54
C VAL A 79 -9.15 -5.70 -13.02
N SER A 80 -10.30 -5.37 -13.60
CA SER A 80 -10.48 -4.98 -15.01
C SER A 80 -11.39 -3.77 -15.17
#